data_AF-A0A1F9NZZ4-F1
#
_entry.id   AF-A0A1F9NZZ4-F1
#
_cell.length_a   1.000
_cell.length_b   1.000
_cell.length_c   1.000
_cell.angle_alpha   90.00
_cell.angle_beta   90.00
_cell.angle_gamma   90.00
#
_symmetry.space_group_name_H-M   'P 1'
#
loop_
_entity.id
_entity.type
_entity.pdbx_description
1 polymer ?
#
loop_
_entity_poly.entity_id
_entity_poly.type
_entity_poly.pdbx_seq_one_letter_code
_entity_poly.pdbx_strand_id
1 'polypeptide(L)'
;MLDAAAYYETRVPELGTDFLSTIEIAVLDLSDDPGKWPMIGKEIHRRILPRFPYSILYKIDPEEIIIVAIMHQKRRPNYWTNRL
;
A
#
# COMPACT_ATOMS: atom_id res chain seq x y z
N MET A 1 9.31 3.17 2.26
CA MET A 1 8.67 2.20 3.18
C MET A 1 9.54 2.00 4.42
N LEU A 2 10.82 1.64 4.25
CA LEU A 2 11.76 1.51 5.36
C LEU A 2 11.93 2.79 6.19
N ASP A 3 12.03 3.96 5.54
CA ASP A 3 12.08 5.24 6.29
C ASP A 3 10.81 5.48 7.12
N ALA A 4 9.66 4.99 6.67
CA ALA A 4 8.40 5.12 7.39
C ALA A 4 8.34 4.15 8.58
N ALA A 5 8.79 2.90 8.39
CA ALA A 5 8.91 1.92 9.46
C ALA A 5 9.87 2.42 10.55
N ALA A 6 11.06 2.89 10.16
CA ALA A 6 12.04 3.48 11.07
C ALA A 6 11.47 4.70 11.80
N TYR A 7 10.78 5.59 11.08
CA TYR A 7 10.08 6.71 11.70
C TYR A 7 9.10 6.25 12.77
N TYR A 8 8.20 5.30 12.45
CA TYR A 8 7.22 4.82 13.42
C TYR A 8 7.87 4.16 14.65
N GLU A 9 8.91 3.36 14.44
CA GLU A 9 9.68 2.73 15.53
C GLU A 9 10.27 3.76 16.50
N THR A 10 10.78 4.88 15.97
CA THR A 10 11.31 5.97 16.82
C THR A 10 10.24 6.70 17.62
N ARG A 11 8.96 6.60 17.23
CA ARG A 11 7.85 7.28 17.91
C ARG A 11 7.24 6.42 19.00
N VAL A 12 7.04 5.14 18.72
CA VAL A 12 6.48 4.15 19.64
C VAL A 12 7.18 2.82 19.35
N PRO A 13 7.74 2.15 20.36
CA PRO A 13 8.31 0.81 20.19
C PRO A 13 7.32 -0.13 19.50
N GLU A 14 7.83 -0.99 18.62
CA GLU A 14 7.08 -1.99 17.83
C GLU A 14 6.17 -1.41 16.74
N LEU A 15 5.96 -0.09 16.69
CA LEU A 15 5.06 0.51 15.70
C LEU A 15 5.64 0.44 14.27
N GLY A 16 6.98 0.39 14.13
CA GLY A 16 7.63 0.15 12.84
C GLY A 16 7.39 -1.27 12.36
N THR A 17 7.48 -2.24 13.26
CA THR A 17 7.15 -3.65 13.00
C THR A 17 5.68 -3.80 12.61
N ASP A 18 4.77 -3.22 13.41
CA ASP A 18 3.32 -3.23 13.12
C ASP A 18 3.00 -2.66 11.73
N PHE A 19 3.71 -1.60 11.32
CA PHE A 19 3.55 -1.00 10.00
C PHE A 19 3.93 -1.97 8.88
N LEU A 20 5.05 -2.68 9.03
CA LEU A 20 5.51 -3.66 8.04
C LEU A 20 4.57 -4.87 7.98
N SER A 21 4.17 -5.41 9.13
CA SER A 21 3.21 -6.52 9.20
C SER A 21 1.85 -6.14 8.61
N THR A 22 1.38 -4.91 8.83
CA THR A 22 0.14 -4.43 8.21
C THR A 22 0.24 -4.37 6.69
N ILE A 23 1.41 -4.02 6.13
CA ILE A 23 1.64 -4.04 4.69
C ILE A 23 1.66 -5.48 4.18
N GLU A 24 2.36 -6.38 4.86
CA GLU A 24 2.47 -7.79 4.47
C GLU A 24 1.10 -8.47 4.41
N ILE A 25 0.31 -8.37 5.49
CA ILE A 25 -1.08 -8.85 5.53
C ILE A 25 -1.88 -8.21 4.39
N ALA A 26 -1.68 -6.91 4.17
CA ALA A 26 -2.40 -6.22 3.13
C ALA A 26 -2.01 -6.66 1.71
N VAL A 27 -0.81 -7.16 1.48
CA VAL A 27 -0.39 -7.74 0.20
C VAL A 27 -0.94 -9.14 0.05
N LEU A 28 -0.93 -9.95 1.12
CA LEU A 28 -1.48 -11.30 1.11
C LEU A 28 -2.97 -11.29 0.73
N ASP A 29 -3.81 -10.43 1.32
CA ASP A 29 -5.22 -10.44 0.91
C ASP A 29 -5.46 -9.86 -0.50
N LEU A 30 -4.48 -9.21 -1.13
CA LEU A 30 -4.63 -8.88 -2.57
C LEU A 30 -4.58 -10.14 -3.42
N SER A 31 -3.74 -11.11 -3.05
CA SER A 31 -3.64 -12.39 -3.76
C SER A 31 -4.92 -13.21 -3.64
N ASP A 32 -5.61 -13.12 -2.50
CA ASP A 32 -6.84 -13.88 -2.24
C ASP A 32 -8.05 -13.32 -3.01
N ASP A 33 -8.21 -11.99 -3.03
CA ASP A 33 -9.29 -11.32 -3.77
C ASP A 33 -8.80 -9.96 -4.31
N PRO A 34 -8.15 -9.97 -5.48
CA PRO A 34 -7.58 -8.75 -6.05
C PRO A 34 -8.66 -7.76 -6.50
N GLY A 35 -9.88 -8.22 -6.79
CA GLY A 35 -11.00 -7.37 -7.21
C GLY A 35 -11.72 -6.65 -6.07
N LYS A 36 -11.43 -7.01 -4.82
CA LYS A 36 -12.11 -6.51 -3.61
C LYS A 36 -12.07 -5.00 -3.43
N TRP A 37 -10.97 -4.37 -3.81
CA TRP A 37 -10.72 -2.95 -3.52
C TRP A 37 -11.11 -2.06 -4.70
N PRO A 38 -11.66 -0.85 -4.44
CA PRO A 38 -12.18 0.00 -5.50
C PRO A 38 -11.08 0.48 -6.45
N MET A 39 -11.44 0.63 -7.72
CA MET A 39 -10.58 1.22 -8.73
C MET A 39 -10.52 2.75 -8.61
N ILE A 40 -9.34 3.30 -8.87
CA ILE A 40 -9.08 4.71 -9.10
C ILE A 40 -8.61 4.89 -10.54
N GLY A 41 -9.35 5.67 -11.33
CA GLY A 41 -9.07 5.78 -12.77
C GLY A 41 -9.46 4.51 -13.53
N LYS A 42 -8.60 4.05 -14.47
CA LYS A 42 -8.97 2.98 -15.42
C LYS A 42 -8.54 1.57 -15.04
N GLU A 43 -7.37 1.39 -14.42
CA GLU A 43 -6.76 0.05 -14.25
C GLU A 43 -6.10 -0.14 -12.88
N ILE A 44 -6.23 0.85 -11.99
CA ILE A 44 -5.53 0.86 -10.71
C ILE A 44 -6.53 0.65 -9.58
N HIS A 45 -6.33 -0.38 -8.79
CA HIS A 45 -7.04 -0.60 -7.55
C HIS A 45 -6.33 0.10 -6.40
N ARG A 46 -7.12 0.59 -5.43
CA ARG A 46 -6.61 1.26 -4.24
C ARG A 46 -7.08 0.55 -2.98
N ARG A 47 -6.13 -0.06 -2.29
CA ARG A 47 -6.31 -0.57 -0.93
C ARG A 47 -5.80 0.44 0.09
N ILE A 48 -6.64 0.85 1.04
CA ILE A 48 -6.23 1.68 2.18
C ILE A 48 -5.73 0.76 3.29
N LEU A 49 -4.58 1.10 3.88
CA LEU A 49 -4.08 0.34 5.02
C LEU A 49 -4.85 0.74 6.28
N PRO A 50 -5.27 -0.23 7.12
CA PRO A 50 -5.82 0.09 8.43
C PRO A 50 -4.73 0.72 9.31
N ARG A 51 -5.13 1.61 10.22
CA ARG A 51 -4.27 2.27 11.25
C ARG A 51 -3.17 3.19 10.74
N PHE A 52 -2.69 3.03 9.50
CA PHE A 52 -1.64 3.83 8.91
C PHE A 52 -2.16 4.67 7.74
N PRO A 53 -1.76 5.95 7.60
CA PRO A 53 -2.20 6.84 6.52
C PRO A 53 -1.52 6.51 5.18
N TYR A 54 -1.56 5.24 4.79
CA TYR A 54 -0.92 4.67 3.61
C TYR A 54 -1.95 3.97 2.73
N SER A 55 -1.62 3.82 1.45
CA SER A 55 -2.42 3.04 0.49
C SER A 55 -1.50 2.21 -0.39
N ILE A 56 -1.93 1.00 -0.73
CA ILE A 56 -1.34 0.18 -1.77
C ILE A 56 -2.13 0.44 -3.06
N LEU A 57 -1.40 0.82 -4.10
CA LEU A 57 -1.91 0.96 -5.46
C LEU A 57 -1.37 -0.19 -6.27
N TYR A 58 -2.26 -0.92 -6.93
CA TYR A 58 -1.92 -2.10 -7.69
C TYR A 58 -2.80 -2.23 -8.92
N LYS A 59 -2.33 -2.97 -9.92
CA LYS A 59 -3.12 -3.42 -11.07
C LYS A 59 -3.18 -4.94 -11.09
N ILE A 60 -4.23 -5.45 -11.73
CA ILE A 60 -4.47 -6.88 -11.89
C ILE A 60 -4.17 -7.19 -13.36
N ASP A 61 -3.10 -7.93 -13.59
CA ASP A 61 -2.77 -8.49 -14.90
C ASP A 61 -3.20 -9.97 -14.93
N PRO A 62 -3.29 -10.62 -16.11
CA PRO A 62 -3.77 -12.00 -16.22
C PRO A 62 -2.96 -13.04 -15.42
N GLU A 63 -1.66 -12.80 -15.22
CA GLU A 63 -0.74 -13.73 -14.56
C GLU A 63 -0.26 -13.26 -13.18
N GLU A 64 -0.45 -11.97 -12.85
CA GLU A 64 0.13 -11.39 -11.65
C GLU A 64 -0.60 -10.13 -11.15
N ILE A 65 -0.32 -9.78 -9.89
CA ILE A 65 -0.73 -8.51 -9.29
C ILE A 65 0.51 -7.61 -9.23
N ILE A 66 0.45 -6.48 -9.94
CA ILE A 66 1.56 -5.53 -9.96
C ILE A 66 1.29 -4.41 -8.96
N ILE A 67 2.09 -4.37 -7.89
CA ILE A 67 2.06 -3.26 -6.92
C ILE A 67 2.81 -2.07 -7.51
N VAL A 68 2.07 -1.05 -7.93
CA VAL A 68 2.59 0.20 -8.51
C VAL A 68 3.23 1.10 -7.46
N ALA A 69 2.58 1.21 -6.28
CA ALA A 69 3.08 2.04 -5.20
C ALA A 69 2.48 1.68 -3.83
N ILE A 70 3.31 1.78 -2.78
CA ILE A 70 2.86 1.88 -1.39
C ILE A 70 3.10 3.32 -0.93
N MET A 71 2.04 4.12 -0.90
CA MET A 71 2.14 5.58 -0.77
C MET A 71 1.54 6.11 0.53
N HIS A 72 2.19 7.11 1.13
CA HIS A 72 1.58 7.90 2.21
C HIS A 72 0.55 8.87 1.61
N GLN A 73 -0.68 8.87 2.14
CA GLN A 73 -1.82 9.57 1.56
C GLN A 73 -1.66 11.10 1.50
N LYS A 74 -0.96 11.71 2.47
CA LYS A 74 -0.77 13.17 2.57
C LYS A 74 0.61 13.72 2.17
N ARG A 75 1.68 12.93 2.22
CA ARG A 75 3.06 13.47 2.11
C ARG A 75 3.47 13.81 0.67
N ARG A 76 3.00 13.05 -0.32
CA ARG A 76 3.19 13.31 -1.75
C ARG A 76 2.00 12.72 -2.51
N PRO A 77 0.83 13.38 -2.53
CA PRO A 77 -0.28 12.87 -3.32
C PRO A 77 0.14 12.75 -4.80
N ASN A 78 -0.29 11.67 -5.46
CA ASN A 78 -0.18 11.45 -6.90
C ASN A 78 1.23 11.23 -7.51
N TYR A 79 2.32 11.09 -6.74
CA TYR A 79 3.67 10.87 -7.34
C TYR A 79 3.78 9.61 -8.23
N TRP A 80 2.87 8.67 -8.05
CA TRP A 80 2.82 7.38 -8.73
C TRP A 80 2.22 7.46 -10.14
N THR A 81 1.60 8.58 -10.52
CA THR A 81 0.99 8.73 -11.86
C THR A 81 2.00 8.58 -12.99
N ASN A 82 3.29 8.85 -12.74
CA ASN A 82 4.36 8.68 -13.72
C ASN A 82 4.90 7.24 -13.81
N ARG A 83 4.33 6.31 -13.03
CA ARG A 83 4.70 4.88 -13.00
C ARG A 83 3.63 4.00 -13.66
N LEU A 84 2.60 4.63 -14.23
CA LEU A 84 1.54 4.02 -15.00
C LEU A 84 1.94 3.99 -16.48
#